data_AF-A0A7S8INA7-F1
#
_entry.id   AF-A0A7S8INA7-F1
#
_cell.length_a   1.000
_cell.length_b   1.000
_cell.length_c   1.000
_cell.angle_alpha   90.00
_cell.angle_beta   90.00
_cell.angle_gamma   90.00
#
_symmetry.space_group_name_H-M   'P 1'
#
loop_
_entity.id
_entity.type
_entity.pdbx_description
1 polymer ?
#
loop_
_entity_poly.entity_id
_entity_poly.type
_entity_poly.pdbx_seq_one_letter_code
_entity_poly.pdbx_strand_id
1 'polypeptide(L)'
;MKAVFDVKPGSGYDDDITRRYHFPARSNYLDAARNAVGDWVLFREPQRNGGRRAYIATARVADVAPDAERSDHYYANVTDYLEFPRPVPFIRGGRYAEALLREVLDPSRVGRAVQGKSMRPVLNEDFDEIVLAGLDETLDPANARKLMPDMLPLDMPLPMQPGFAGQAGFAETVDRRVEQILLNRKIRDATFRLEVCRAYEDTCAVTGLRMINGGGRAEVQAAHIKPVAANGPDVVQNGIALSATVHWLFDRHLISIDENYRLLVAHNRVPGELRNLFRPESQGLHWPKDSRLMPHPAFLAHHREQFAGVH
;
A
#
# COMPACT_ATOMS: atom_id res chain seq x y z
N MET A 1 -6.30 19.11 8.38
CA MET A 1 -5.80 18.45 9.60
C MET A 1 -5.72 16.95 9.36
N LYS A 2 -4.67 16.29 9.84
CA LYS A 2 -4.52 14.83 9.73
C LYS A 2 -5.61 14.07 10.49
N ALA A 3 -6.05 12.91 9.97
CA ALA A 3 -7.12 12.12 10.57
C ALA A 3 -6.89 10.59 10.51
N VAL A 4 -7.71 9.83 11.22
CA VAL A 4 -7.77 8.35 11.16
C VAL A 4 -9.15 7.93 10.67
N PHE A 5 -9.19 7.09 9.63
CA PHE A 5 -10.38 6.46 9.08
C PHE A 5 -10.36 4.95 9.36
N ASP A 6 -11.37 4.45 10.07
CA ASP A 6 -11.50 3.03 10.38
C ASP A 6 -12.12 2.27 9.19
N VAL A 7 -11.36 1.38 8.57
CA VAL A 7 -11.81 0.49 7.49
C VAL A 7 -12.45 -0.76 8.11
N LYS A 8 -13.67 -1.09 7.70
CA LYS A 8 -14.39 -2.29 8.18
C LYS A 8 -14.61 -3.25 7.02
N PRO A 9 -13.80 -4.32 6.91
CA PRO A 9 -14.04 -5.37 5.93
C PRO A 9 -15.47 -5.91 6.06
N GLY A 10 -16.19 -6.03 4.93
CA GLY A 10 -17.55 -6.59 4.88
C GLY A 10 -18.66 -5.71 5.46
N SER A 11 -18.44 -4.41 5.62
CA SER A 11 -19.43 -3.47 6.21
C SER A 11 -20.56 -3.03 5.27
N GLY A 12 -20.56 -3.50 4.02
CA GLY A 12 -21.58 -3.15 3.01
C GLY A 12 -21.38 -1.77 2.36
N TYR A 13 -20.26 -1.10 2.64
CA TYR A 13 -19.83 0.12 1.96
C TYR A 13 -18.99 -0.22 0.71
N ASP A 14 -19.11 0.59 -0.34
CA ASP A 14 -18.33 0.50 -1.59
C ASP A 14 -16.96 1.19 -1.42
N ASP A 15 -16.19 0.70 -0.45
CA ASP A 15 -14.86 1.20 -0.17
C ASP A 15 -13.85 0.61 -1.16
N ASP A 16 -13.22 1.47 -1.97
CA ASP A 16 -11.93 1.20 -2.61
C ASP A 16 -10.93 2.12 -1.93
N ILE A 17 -10.39 1.73 -0.76
CA ILE A 17 -9.55 2.60 0.08
C ILE A 17 -8.29 3.12 -0.64
N THR A 18 -7.96 2.56 -1.81
CA THR A 18 -6.88 3.06 -2.68
C THR A 18 -7.27 4.32 -3.46
N ARG A 19 -8.57 4.65 -3.54
CA ARG A 19 -9.14 5.74 -4.34
C ARG A 19 -10.24 6.53 -3.65
N ARG A 20 -11.13 5.87 -2.91
CA ARG A 20 -12.29 6.48 -2.27
C ARG A 20 -12.71 5.72 -1.01
N TYR A 21 -13.04 6.47 0.03
CA TYR A 21 -13.58 5.95 1.28
C TYR A 21 -15.02 6.41 1.44
N HIS A 22 -15.95 5.47 1.61
CA HIS A 22 -17.38 5.71 1.64
C HIS A 22 -17.89 5.77 3.08
N PHE A 23 -18.66 6.81 3.42
CA PHE A 23 -19.12 7.02 4.78
C PHE A 23 -20.50 7.71 4.84
N PRO A 24 -21.29 7.46 5.91
CA PRO A 24 -22.59 8.10 6.07
C PRO A 24 -22.45 9.57 6.46
N ALA A 25 -23.43 10.38 6.07
CA ALA A 25 -23.56 11.83 6.29
C ALA A 25 -23.79 12.25 7.76
N ARG A 26 -23.25 11.50 8.72
CA ARG A 26 -23.24 11.91 10.13
C ARG A 26 -22.36 13.16 10.24
N SER A 27 -22.85 14.21 10.91
CA SER A 27 -22.18 15.52 10.94
C SER A 27 -20.71 15.40 11.36
N ASN A 28 -20.42 14.61 12.39
CA ASN A 28 -19.07 14.38 12.89
C ASN A 28 -18.11 13.72 11.87
N TYR A 29 -18.62 12.89 10.96
CA TYR A 29 -17.81 12.25 9.92
C TYR A 29 -17.56 13.17 8.75
N LEU A 30 -18.59 13.90 8.32
CA LEU A 30 -18.48 14.88 7.26
C LEU A 30 -17.53 16.02 7.63
N ASP A 31 -17.60 16.51 8.88
CA ASP A 31 -16.68 17.52 9.38
C ASP A 31 -15.24 17.01 9.44
N ALA A 32 -15.03 15.78 9.94
CA ALA A 32 -13.71 15.16 9.97
C ALA A 32 -13.13 14.97 8.56
N ALA A 33 -13.93 14.53 7.59
CA ALA A 33 -13.52 14.35 6.20
C ALA A 33 -13.16 15.68 5.54
N ARG A 34 -14.03 16.70 5.67
CA ARG A 34 -13.80 18.04 5.11
C ARG A 34 -12.58 18.71 5.70
N ASN A 35 -12.37 18.57 7.01
CA ASN A 35 -11.18 19.10 7.67
C ASN A 35 -9.90 18.38 7.26
N ALA A 36 -9.99 17.14 6.75
CA ALA A 36 -8.86 16.37 6.26
C ALA A 36 -8.53 16.62 4.77
N VAL A 37 -9.36 17.35 4.03
CA VAL A 37 -9.10 17.69 2.62
C VAL A 37 -7.77 18.44 2.50
N GLY A 38 -6.91 17.96 1.60
CA GLY A 38 -5.54 18.46 1.40
C GLY A 38 -4.50 17.83 2.31
N ASP A 39 -4.92 17.09 3.34
CA ASP A 39 -4.06 16.49 4.38
C ASP A 39 -4.08 14.96 4.35
N TRP A 40 -3.19 14.37 5.16
CA TRP A 40 -3.02 12.92 5.24
C TRP A 40 -3.97 12.24 6.23
N VAL A 41 -4.37 11.01 5.90
CA VAL A 41 -5.20 10.16 6.75
C VAL A 41 -4.59 8.78 6.91
N LEU A 42 -4.74 8.21 8.10
CA LEU A 42 -4.37 6.82 8.39
C LEU A 42 -5.59 5.93 8.25
N PHE A 43 -5.45 4.83 7.53
CA PHE A 43 -6.43 3.77 7.51
C PHE A 43 -6.14 2.75 8.62
N ARG A 44 -7.17 2.44 9.40
CA ARG A 44 -7.08 1.53 10.54
C ARG A 44 -8.10 0.41 10.44
N GLU A 45 -7.67 -0.82 10.70
CA GLU A 45 -8.59 -1.93 10.91
C GLU A 45 -8.93 -2.06 12.41
N PRO A 46 -10.21 -1.92 12.81
CA PRO A 46 -10.62 -2.19 14.18
C PRO A 46 -10.62 -3.71 14.45
N GLN A 47 -10.56 -4.11 15.73
CA GLN A 47 -10.65 -5.53 16.11
C GLN A 47 -12.04 -6.14 15.80
N ARG A 48 -13.08 -5.30 15.73
CA ARG A 48 -14.44 -5.72 15.41
C ARG A 48 -14.48 -6.26 13.97
N ASN A 49 -15.23 -7.33 13.74
CA ASN A 49 -15.29 -8.06 12.47
C ASN A 49 -13.97 -8.74 12.04
N GLY A 50 -13.09 -9.06 13.00
CA GLY A 50 -11.87 -9.84 12.73
C GLY A 50 -10.69 -9.03 12.17
N GLY A 51 -10.75 -7.69 12.21
CA GLY A 51 -9.64 -6.84 11.77
C GLY A 51 -8.44 -6.88 12.72
N ARG A 52 -7.27 -6.44 12.23
CA ARG A 52 -5.97 -6.64 12.89
C ARG A 52 -5.74 -5.76 14.12
N ARG A 53 -6.66 -4.84 14.44
CA ARG A 53 -6.46 -3.80 15.48
C ARG A 53 -5.13 -3.06 15.25
N ALA A 54 -4.97 -2.55 14.04
CA ALA A 54 -3.72 -1.95 13.55
C ALA A 54 -3.99 -0.89 12.49
N TYR A 55 -3.05 0.04 12.33
CA TYR A 55 -2.99 0.93 11.17
C TYR A 55 -2.36 0.17 10.02
N ILE A 56 -3.00 0.23 8.85
CA ILE A 56 -2.64 -0.60 7.71
C ILE A 56 -2.09 0.21 6.55
N ALA A 57 -2.48 1.47 6.41
CA ALA A 57 -2.09 2.31 5.28
C ALA A 57 -2.24 3.79 5.61
N THR A 58 -1.75 4.63 4.71
CA THR A 58 -1.93 6.08 4.71
C THR A 58 -2.30 6.57 3.31
N ALA A 59 -3.04 7.67 3.22
CA ALA A 59 -3.34 8.34 1.95
C ALA A 59 -3.60 9.83 2.18
N ARG A 60 -3.62 10.63 1.11
CA ARG A 60 -3.96 12.04 1.16
C ARG A 60 -5.39 12.25 0.67
N VAL A 61 -6.21 13.01 1.40
CA VAL A 61 -7.60 13.29 0.97
C VAL A 61 -7.57 14.41 -0.06
N ALA A 62 -8.03 14.12 -1.28
CA ALA A 62 -8.08 15.08 -2.37
C ALA A 62 -9.35 15.94 -2.31
N ASP A 63 -10.51 15.30 -2.13
CA ASP A 63 -11.80 15.98 -2.04
C ASP A 63 -12.85 15.11 -1.34
N VAL A 64 -14.01 15.70 -1.05
CA VAL A 64 -15.17 15.01 -0.49
C VAL A 64 -16.37 15.31 -1.38
N ALA A 65 -16.97 14.25 -1.95
CA ALA A 65 -18.09 14.34 -2.87
C ALA A 65 -19.32 13.58 -2.31
N PRO A 66 -20.55 14.06 -2.55
CA PRO A 66 -21.76 13.31 -2.20
C PRO A 66 -21.89 12.05 -3.06
N ASP A 67 -22.46 10.99 -2.51
CA ASP A 67 -22.85 9.81 -3.27
C ASP A 67 -24.10 10.11 -4.11
N ALA A 68 -24.02 9.88 -5.42
CA ALA A 68 -25.12 10.10 -6.37
C ALA A 68 -26.25 9.07 -6.21
N GLU A 69 -25.94 7.87 -5.72
CA GLU A 69 -26.91 6.79 -5.52
C GLU A 69 -27.51 6.83 -4.10
N ARG A 70 -26.78 7.36 -3.11
CA ARG A 70 -27.23 7.47 -1.72
C ARG A 70 -27.06 8.89 -1.19
N SER A 71 -28.16 9.62 -1.13
CA SER A 71 -28.19 11.03 -0.68
C SER A 71 -27.72 11.26 0.78
N ASP A 72 -27.66 10.20 1.59
CA ASP A 72 -27.18 10.22 2.97
C ASP A 72 -25.73 9.75 3.12
N HIS A 73 -24.97 9.63 2.03
CA HIS A 73 -23.58 9.20 2.03
C HIS A 73 -22.66 10.11 1.22
N TYR A 74 -21.37 10.02 1.52
CA TYR A 74 -20.30 10.77 0.90
C TYR A 74 -19.11 9.85 0.62
N TYR A 75 -18.32 10.23 -0.38
CA TYR A 75 -17.02 9.68 -0.68
C TYR A 75 -15.93 10.69 -0.32
N ALA A 76 -14.93 10.26 0.43
CA ALA A 76 -13.66 10.96 0.53
C ALA A 76 -12.73 10.36 -0.52
N ASN A 77 -12.46 11.12 -1.59
CA ASN A 77 -11.51 10.70 -2.63
C ASN A 77 -10.10 10.88 -2.10
N VAL A 78 -9.27 9.86 -2.28
CA VAL A 78 -7.90 9.82 -1.76
C VAL A 78 -6.89 9.60 -2.87
N THR A 79 -5.71 10.18 -2.70
CA THR A 79 -4.54 10.04 -3.55
C THR A 79 -3.35 9.57 -2.72
N ASP A 80 -2.25 9.24 -3.40
CA ASP A 80 -0.97 8.93 -2.74
C ASP A 80 -1.05 7.76 -1.75
N TYR A 81 -2.03 6.86 -1.94
CA TYR A 81 -2.24 5.69 -1.09
C TYR A 81 -0.97 4.85 -0.95
N LEU A 82 -0.60 4.52 0.29
CA LEU A 82 0.56 3.71 0.62
C LEU A 82 0.16 2.70 1.71
N GLU A 83 0.21 1.42 1.38
CA GLU A 83 0.04 0.35 2.36
C GLU A 83 1.34 0.17 3.17
N PHE A 84 1.19 -0.16 4.46
CA PHE A 84 2.34 -0.44 5.31
C PHE A 84 2.74 -1.91 5.19
N PRO A 85 4.01 -2.23 4.85
CA PRO A 85 4.51 -3.60 4.81
C PRO A 85 4.31 -4.38 6.11
N ARG A 86 4.24 -3.65 7.22
CA ARG A 86 3.90 -4.18 8.54
C ARG A 86 2.78 -3.31 9.13
N PRO A 87 1.58 -3.89 9.38
CA PRO A 87 0.53 -3.19 10.10
C PRO A 87 1.05 -2.72 11.46
N VAL A 88 0.83 -1.44 11.76
CA VAL A 88 1.30 -0.82 12.99
C VAL A 88 0.29 -1.12 14.10
N PRO A 89 0.66 -1.87 15.15
CA PRO A 89 -0.27 -2.26 16.19
C PRO A 89 -0.86 -1.03 16.89
N PHE A 90 -2.13 -1.13 17.28
CA PHE A 90 -2.82 -0.07 18.00
C PHE A 90 -2.21 0.26 19.37
N ILE A 91 -1.47 -0.69 19.95
CA ILE A 91 -0.67 -0.53 21.17
C ILE A 91 0.77 -0.94 20.84
N ARG A 92 1.73 -0.05 21.07
CA ARG A 92 3.16 -0.29 20.84
C ARG A 92 3.95 0.03 22.11
N GLY A 93 4.76 -0.92 22.58
CA GLY A 93 5.57 -0.74 23.80
C GLY A 93 4.73 -0.40 25.05
N GLY A 94 3.50 -0.94 25.14
CA GLY A 94 2.59 -0.67 26.25
C GLY A 94 1.87 0.68 26.19
N ARG A 95 2.06 1.48 25.13
CA ARG A 95 1.39 2.78 24.94
C ARG A 95 0.48 2.77 23.71
N TYR A 96 -0.64 3.49 23.80
CA TYR A 96 -1.50 3.73 22.63
C TYR A 96 -0.81 4.65 21.64
N ALA A 97 -1.00 4.37 20.35
CA ALA A 97 -0.40 5.15 19.27
C ALA A 97 -1.01 6.56 19.13
N GLU A 98 -2.27 6.76 19.53
CA GLU A 98 -2.94 8.07 19.50
C GLU A 98 -3.01 8.70 20.90
N ALA A 99 -2.70 10.00 21.00
CA ALA A 99 -2.74 10.79 22.23
C ALA A 99 -4.10 10.79 22.90
N LEU A 100 -5.17 10.97 22.12
CA LEU A 100 -6.56 10.97 22.60
C LEU A 100 -6.91 9.67 23.36
N LEU A 101 -6.22 8.56 23.08
CA LEU A 101 -6.41 7.29 23.76
C LEU A 101 -5.54 7.13 24.99
N ARG A 102 -4.37 7.80 25.02
CA ARG A 102 -3.48 7.84 26.19
C ARG A 102 -4.12 8.59 27.36
N GLU A 103 -5.02 9.53 27.08
CA GLU A 103 -5.78 10.29 28.09
C GLU A 103 -6.88 9.46 28.78
N VAL A 104 -7.24 8.30 28.23
CA VAL A 104 -8.26 7.42 28.82
C VAL A 104 -7.64 6.65 29.98
N LEU A 105 -7.92 7.09 31.21
CA LEU A 105 -7.39 6.52 32.47
C LEU A 105 -7.70 5.01 32.67
N ASP A 106 -8.80 4.52 32.09
CA ASP A 106 -9.20 3.11 32.18
C ASP A 106 -9.06 2.42 30.81
N PRO A 107 -8.05 1.54 30.62
CA PRO A 107 -7.82 0.81 29.38
C PRO A 107 -9.03 0.00 28.89
N SER A 108 -9.91 -0.45 29.80
CA SER A 108 -11.12 -1.20 29.45
C SER A 108 -12.18 -0.33 28.75
N ARG A 109 -12.09 1.00 28.92
CA ARG A 109 -13.01 1.99 28.34
C ARG A 109 -12.53 2.57 27.01
N VAL A 110 -11.29 2.29 26.60
CA VAL A 110 -10.73 2.76 25.31
C VAL A 110 -11.57 2.28 24.13
N GLY A 111 -12.08 1.04 24.19
CA GLY A 111 -13.00 0.52 23.18
C GLY A 111 -14.28 1.36 23.05
N ARG A 112 -14.83 1.84 24.17
CA ARG A 112 -16.01 2.74 24.20
C ARG A 112 -15.66 4.15 23.73
N ALA A 113 -14.46 4.64 24.01
CA ALA A 113 -14.01 5.96 23.58
C ALA A 113 -13.85 6.08 22.04
N VAL A 114 -13.51 4.98 21.39
CA VAL A 114 -13.38 4.88 19.91
C VAL A 114 -14.68 4.43 19.24
N GLN A 115 -15.62 3.86 19.99
CA GLN A 115 -16.89 3.38 19.46
C GLN A 115 -17.72 4.53 18.88
N GLY A 116 -18.03 4.45 17.58
CA GLY A 116 -18.78 5.51 16.88
C GLY A 116 -17.92 6.69 16.41
N LYS A 117 -16.59 6.64 16.58
CA LYS A 117 -15.62 7.62 16.08
C LYS A 117 -14.73 7.00 14.99
N SER A 118 -15.37 6.40 13.99
CA SER A 118 -14.66 5.77 12.87
C SER A 118 -13.88 6.76 12.02
N MET A 119 -14.26 8.03 12.02
CA MET A 119 -13.45 9.13 11.47
C MET A 119 -13.17 10.11 12.61
N ARG A 120 -11.90 10.41 12.85
CA ARG A 120 -11.47 11.29 13.96
C ARG A 120 -10.12 11.95 13.65
N PRO A 121 -9.86 13.15 14.19
CA PRO A 121 -8.55 13.80 14.02
C PRO A 121 -7.45 13.04 14.76
N VAL A 122 -6.21 13.18 14.29
CA VAL A 122 -5.00 12.66 14.94
C VAL A 122 -3.97 13.78 15.04
N LEU A 123 -3.16 13.77 16.09
CA LEU A 123 -2.04 14.73 16.22
C LEU A 123 -0.97 14.42 15.18
N ASN A 124 -0.29 15.46 14.68
CA ASN A 124 0.76 15.29 13.67
C ASN A 124 1.89 14.38 14.19
N GLU A 125 2.30 14.54 15.45
CA GLU A 125 3.33 13.71 16.08
C GLU A 125 2.96 12.22 16.10
N ASP A 126 1.71 11.89 16.46
CA ASP A 126 1.24 10.50 16.46
C ASP A 126 1.15 9.94 15.04
N PHE A 127 0.71 10.75 14.08
CA PHE A 127 0.69 10.35 12.67
C PHE A 127 2.10 10.01 12.17
N ASP A 128 3.06 10.89 12.46
CA ASP A 128 4.45 10.74 12.03
C ASP A 128 5.08 9.49 12.66
N GLU A 129 4.84 9.25 13.95
CA GLU A 129 5.29 8.03 14.63
C GLU A 129 4.70 6.76 14.02
N ILE A 130 3.41 6.77 13.67
CA ILE A 130 2.73 5.62 13.04
C ILE A 130 3.30 5.37 11.64
N VAL A 131 3.45 6.40 10.81
CA VAL A 131 4.00 6.25 9.46
C VAL A 131 5.43 5.72 9.50
N LEU A 132 6.30 6.30 10.34
CA LEU A 132 7.68 5.84 10.47
C LEU A 132 7.76 4.40 11.00
N ALA A 133 6.83 3.99 11.86
CA ALA A 133 6.73 2.60 12.31
C ALA A 133 6.25 1.65 11.21
N GLY A 134 5.30 2.08 10.37
CA GLY A 134 4.77 1.27 9.28
C GLY A 134 5.77 1.06 8.14
N LEU A 135 6.67 2.02 7.95
CA LEU A 135 7.74 1.98 6.94
C LEU A 135 9.09 1.52 7.50
N ASP A 136 9.14 1.02 8.74
CA ASP A 136 10.37 0.62 9.43
C ASP A 136 11.26 -0.29 8.57
N GLU A 137 10.64 -1.30 7.95
CA GLU A 137 11.32 -2.30 7.14
C GLU A 137 11.79 -1.74 5.79
N THR A 138 11.04 -0.83 5.19
CA THR A 138 11.43 -0.18 3.92
C THR A 138 12.63 0.76 4.17
N LEU A 139 12.59 1.48 5.28
CA LEU A 139 13.60 2.48 5.64
C LEU A 139 14.84 1.86 6.32
N ASP A 140 14.80 0.57 6.68
CA ASP A 140 15.93 -0.14 7.26
C ASP A 140 17.13 -0.15 6.30
N PRO A 141 18.30 0.40 6.68
CA PRO A 141 19.51 0.36 5.88
C PRO A 141 19.94 -1.06 5.45
N ALA A 142 19.61 -2.08 6.23
CA ALA A 142 19.88 -3.48 5.88
C ALA A 142 19.05 -3.94 4.66
N ASN A 143 17.88 -3.35 4.44
CA ASN A 143 17.00 -3.64 3.31
C ASN A 143 17.24 -2.72 2.12
N ALA A 144 17.86 -1.54 2.31
CA ALA A 144 18.18 -0.62 1.22
C ALA A 144 18.94 -1.30 0.07
N ARG A 145 19.94 -2.14 0.38
CA ARG A 145 20.71 -2.91 -0.64
C ARG A 145 19.87 -3.96 -1.37
N LYS A 146 18.81 -4.49 -0.76
CA LYS A 146 17.92 -5.52 -1.34
C LYS A 146 16.82 -4.89 -2.19
N LEU A 147 16.27 -3.77 -1.73
CA LEU A 147 15.12 -3.12 -2.34
C LEU A 147 15.50 -2.05 -3.37
N MET A 148 16.69 -1.45 -3.25
CA MET A 148 17.10 -0.27 -4.02
C MET A 148 18.57 -0.32 -4.49
N PRO A 149 18.93 -1.13 -5.50
CA PRO A 149 20.33 -1.29 -5.92
C PRO A 149 20.93 -0.08 -6.63
N ASP A 150 20.12 0.74 -7.32
CA ASP A 150 20.59 1.97 -8.00
C ASP A 150 20.63 3.20 -7.08
N MET A 151 20.42 2.98 -5.78
CA MET A 151 20.68 3.98 -4.75
C MET A 151 22.07 3.69 -4.17
N LEU A 152 23.04 4.55 -4.52
CA LEU A 152 24.03 4.95 -3.53
C LEU A 152 23.26 5.37 -2.27
N PRO A 153 23.75 5.04 -1.05
CA PRO A 153 23.05 5.33 0.19
C PRO A 153 22.59 6.77 0.10
N LEU A 154 21.27 6.98 0.15
CA LEU A 154 20.62 8.26 0.03
C LEU A 154 21.57 9.36 0.55
N ASP A 155 21.91 10.31 -0.31
CA ASP A 155 22.20 11.68 0.09
C ASP A 155 20.94 12.32 0.70
N MET A 156 20.21 11.58 1.53
CA MET A 156 19.54 12.15 2.68
C MET A 156 20.68 12.45 3.64
N PRO A 157 20.94 13.72 3.97
CA PRO A 157 21.68 13.98 5.18
C PRO A 157 20.91 13.23 6.28
N LEU A 158 21.51 12.19 6.83
CA LEU A 158 21.29 11.85 8.22
C LEU A 158 22.18 12.84 8.98
N PRO A 159 21.70 14.02 9.44
CA PRO A 159 22.41 14.67 10.50
C PRO A 159 22.05 13.89 11.76
N MET A 160 22.76 12.80 12.01
CA MET A 160 23.18 12.56 13.38
C MET A 160 24.14 13.68 13.74
N GLN A 161 23.59 14.83 14.14
CA GLN A 161 24.29 15.72 15.05
C GLN A 161 23.58 15.62 16.40
N PRO A 162 24.09 14.80 17.32
CA PRO A 162 23.63 14.83 18.71
C PRO A 162 24.04 16.20 19.28
N GLY A 163 23.17 17.19 19.22
CA GLY A 163 23.53 18.54 19.65
C GLY A 163 22.41 19.59 19.72
N PHE A 164 21.25 19.38 19.09
CA PHE A 164 20.18 20.39 19.07
C PHE A 164 18.90 19.91 19.74
N ALA A 165 18.95 19.36 20.94
CA ALA A 165 17.74 19.21 21.74
C ALA A 165 17.35 20.57 22.34
N GLY A 166 16.31 21.24 21.81
CA GLY A 166 15.67 22.33 22.56
C GLY A 166 15.10 23.55 21.83
N GLN A 167 14.58 23.47 20.59
CA GLN A 167 13.77 24.56 20.04
C GLN A 167 12.54 24.06 19.28
N ALA A 168 11.48 24.88 19.30
CA ALA A 168 10.13 24.63 18.79
C ALA A 168 10.00 24.30 17.28
N GLY A 169 11.13 24.07 16.58
CA GLY A 169 11.18 23.64 15.17
C GLY A 169 11.31 22.13 14.96
N PHE A 170 11.41 21.31 16.01
CA PHE A 170 11.53 19.85 15.85
C PHE A 170 10.26 19.17 15.30
N ALA A 171 9.06 19.60 15.73
CA ALA A 171 7.82 19.01 15.22
C ALA A 171 7.57 19.39 13.75
N GLU A 172 7.79 20.66 13.38
CA GLU A 172 7.62 21.15 12.01
C GLU A 172 8.64 20.55 11.03
N THR A 173 9.85 20.23 11.50
CA THR A 173 10.87 19.54 10.68
C THR A 173 10.59 18.04 10.52
N VAL A 174 10.01 17.38 11.52
CA VAL A 174 9.62 15.96 11.43
C VAL A 174 8.39 15.79 10.54
N ASP A 175 7.39 16.66 10.65
CA ASP A 175 6.18 16.62 9.83
C ASP A 175 6.53 16.73 8.33
N ARG A 176 7.29 17.78 7.99
CA ARG A 176 7.80 17.98 6.63
C ARG A 176 8.65 16.79 6.13
N ARG A 177 9.38 16.12 7.02
CA ARG A 177 10.18 14.94 6.67
C ARG A 177 9.29 13.74 6.35
N VAL A 178 8.25 13.49 7.12
CA VAL A 178 7.32 12.37 6.86
C VAL A 178 6.58 12.59 5.55
N GLU A 179 6.12 13.81 5.27
CA GLU A 179 5.52 14.13 3.97
C GLU A 179 6.48 13.88 2.80
N GLN A 180 7.75 14.29 2.93
CA GLN A 180 8.77 14.02 1.93
C GLN A 180 8.98 12.51 1.71
N ILE A 181 8.95 11.71 2.78
CA ILE A 181 9.05 10.25 2.69
C ILE A 181 7.86 9.68 1.91
N LEU A 182 6.64 10.09 2.25
CA LEU A 182 5.41 9.59 1.65
C LEU A 182 5.26 9.94 0.17
N LEU A 183 5.78 11.09 -0.24
CA LEU A 183 5.78 11.55 -1.64
C LEU A 183 6.98 11.03 -2.45
N ASN A 184 7.98 10.43 -1.81
CA ASN A 184 9.17 9.97 -2.50
C ASN A 184 8.89 8.67 -3.27
N ARG A 185 8.83 8.77 -4.60
CA ARG A 185 8.58 7.63 -5.50
C ARG A 185 9.51 6.45 -5.25
N LYS A 186 10.78 6.69 -4.94
CA LYS A 186 11.76 5.63 -4.66
C LYS A 186 11.38 4.80 -3.44
N ILE A 187 10.93 5.46 -2.37
CA ILE A 187 10.49 4.78 -1.15
C ILE A 187 9.23 3.96 -1.45
N ARG A 188 8.27 4.56 -2.17
CA ARG A 188 7.04 3.87 -2.58
C ARG A 188 7.30 2.65 -3.46
N ASP A 189 8.19 2.76 -4.44
CA ASP A 189 8.60 1.64 -5.30
C ASP A 189 9.28 0.53 -4.50
N ALA A 190 10.12 0.88 -3.53
CA ALA A 190 10.75 -0.08 -2.63
C ALA A 190 9.73 -0.80 -1.72
N THR A 191 8.77 -0.05 -1.16
CA THR A 191 7.65 -0.60 -0.37
C THR A 191 6.82 -1.57 -1.21
N PHE A 192 6.36 -1.13 -2.39
CA PHE A 192 5.59 -1.96 -3.31
C PHE A 192 6.35 -3.23 -3.71
N ARG A 193 7.64 -3.09 -4.06
CA ARG A 193 8.51 -4.22 -4.38
C ARG A 193 8.61 -5.21 -3.23
N LEU A 194 8.84 -4.72 -2.01
CA LEU A 194 8.94 -5.56 -0.82
C LEU A 194 7.67 -6.38 -0.62
N GLU A 195 6.50 -5.75 -0.71
CA GLU A 195 5.21 -6.41 -0.47
C GLU A 195 4.86 -7.43 -1.56
N VAL A 196 5.04 -7.08 -2.84
CA VAL A 196 4.78 -8.00 -3.96
C VAL A 196 5.74 -9.19 -3.92
N CYS A 197 7.04 -8.97 -3.79
CA CYS A 197 8.01 -10.08 -3.72
C CYS A 197 7.69 -11.02 -2.55
N ARG A 198 7.34 -10.46 -1.37
CA ARG A 198 6.94 -11.25 -0.21
C ARG A 198 5.66 -12.05 -0.47
N ALA A 199 4.64 -11.44 -1.06
CA ALA A 199 3.37 -12.10 -1.36
C ALA A 199 3.53 -13.31 -2.29
N TYR A 200 4.48 -13.25 -3.21
CA TYR A 200 4.84 -14.32 -4.14
C TYR A 200 5.99 -15.21 -3.65
N GLU A 201 6.44 -15.07 -2.39
CA GLU A 201 7.54 -15.86 -1.81
C GLU A 201 8.84 -15.81 -2.65
N ASP A 202 9.17 -14.64 -3.20
CA ASP A 202 10.32 -14.37 -4.07
C ASP A 202 10.33 -15.21 -5.37
N THR A 203 9.16 -15.69 -5.80
CA THR A 203 9.03 -16.64 -6.92
C THR A 203 8.30 -16.00 -8.09
N CYS A 204 8.84 -16.16 -9.31
CA CYS A 204 8.23 -15.60 -10.51
C CYS A 204 6.88 -16.29 -10.79
N ALA A 205 5.83 -15.49 -10.99
CA ALA A 205 4.47 -15.95 -11.30
C ALA A 205 4.44 -16.87 -12.53
N VAL A 206 5.22 -16.53 -13.57
CA VAL A 206 5.18 -17.18 -14.89
C VAL A 206 6.14 -18.34 -15.04
N THR A 207 7.36 -18.23 -14.51
CA THR A 207 8.38 -19.29 -14.65
C THR A 207 8.41 -20.24 -13.46
N GLY A 208 7.87 -19.82 -12.30
CA GLY A 208 8.01 -20.56 -11.04
C GLY A 208 9.44 -20.59 -10.49
N LEU A 209 10.38 -19.85 -11.09
CA LEU A 209 11.75 -19.78 -10.61
C LEU A 209 11.86 -18.86 -9.40
N ARG A 210 12.58 -19.34 -8.39
CA ARG A 210 12.96 -18.57 -7.19
C ARG A 210 14.47 -18.47 -7.14
N MET A 211 15.00 -17.28 -7.42
CA MET A 211 16.44 -17.01 -7.42
C MET A 211 16.76 -15.90 -6.43
N ILE A 212 17.64 -16.18 -5.48
CA ILE A 212 18.08 -15.25 -4.44
C ILE A 212 19.61 -15.20 -4.47
N ASN A 213 20.18 -14.00 -4.56
CA ASN A 213 21.63 -13.83 -4.53
C ASN A 213 22.19 -13.98 -3.11
N GLY A 214 23.52 -14.02 -2.98
CA GLY A 214 24.20 -14.17 -1.67
C GLY A 214 23.90 -13.05 -0.65
N GLY A 215 23.33 -11.92 -1.07
CA GLY A 215 22.88 -10.81 -0.21
C GLY A 215 21.40 -10.86 0.16
N GLY A 216 20.68 -11.93 -0.18
CA GLY A 216 19.25 -12.08 0.10
C GLY A 216 18.35 -11.28 -0.84
N ARG A 217 18.85 -10.80 -1.98
CA ARG A 217 18.04 -10.12 -3.00
C ARG A 217 17.43 -11.14 -3.95
N ALA A 218 16.12 -11.11 -4.08
CA ALA A 218 15.41 -11.87 -5.10
C ALA A 218 15.63 -11.27 -6.50
N GLU A 219 15.77 -12.13 -7.51
CA GLU A 219 15.84 -11.71 -8.91
C GLU A 219 14.53 -11.11 -9.41
N VAL A 220 13.40 -11.62 -8.90
CA VAL A 220 12.07 -11.18 -9.30
C VAL A 220 11.86 -9.69 -9.06
N GLN A 221 11.02 -9.11 -9.89
CA GLN A 221 10.60 -7.73 -9.90
C GLN A 221 9.10 -7.63 -9.64
N ALA A 222 8.68 -6.54 -9.01
CA ALA A 222 7.27 -6.24 -8.85
C ALA A 222 6.82 -5.45 -10.08
N ALA A 223 6.12 -6.13 -10.99
CA ALA A 223 5.53 -5.53 -12.17
C ALA A 223 4.15 -4.98 -11.84
N HIS A 224 3.89 -3.71 -12.16
CA HIS A 224 2.54 -3.16 -12.07
C HIS A 224 1.66 -3.75 -13.18
N ILE A 225 0.46 -4.20 -12.81
CA ILE A 225 -0.53 -4.70 -13.77
C ILE A 225 -1.17 -3.53 -14.51
N LYS A 226 -1.72 -2.58 -13.75
CA LYS A 226 -2.12 -1.27 -14.24
C LYS A 226 -0.96 -0.31 -13.98
N PRO A 227 -0.38 0.31 -15.02
CA PRO A 227 0.81 1.14 -14.86
C PRO A 227 0.50 2.41 -14.06
N VAL A 228 1.53 2.91 -13.37
CA VAL A 228 1.47 4.16 -12.57
C VAL A 228 1.02 5.34 -13.43
N ALA A 229 1.49 5.43 -14.68
CA ALA A 229 1.10 6.47 -15.66
C ALA A 229 -0.41 6.49 -15.96
N ALA A 230 -1.13 5.39 -15.70
CA ALA A 230 -2.58 5.28 -15.83
C ALA A 230 -3.31 5.39 -14.47
N ASN A 231 -2.66 5.90 -13.41
CA ASN A 231 -3.16 5.91 -12.03
C ASN A 231 -3.41 4.48 -11.50
N GLY A 232 -2.42 3.60 -11.67
CA GLY A 232 -2.34 2.31 -10.99
C GLY A 232 -1.84 2.47 -9.55
N PRO A 233 -2.54 1.94 -8.53
CA PRO A 233 -2.11 2.04 -7.14
C PRO A 233 -0.92 1.12 -6.84
N ASP A 234 -0.09 1.51 -5.86
CA ASP A 234 1.04 0.72 -5.36
C ASP A 234 0.56 -0.30 -4.30
N VAL A 235 -0.25 -1.28 -4.72
CA VAL A 235 -0.82 -2.32 -3.85
C VAL A 235 -0.55 -3.71 -4.42
N VAL A 236 -0.42 -4.73 -3.57
CA VAL A 236 -0.07 -6.09 -4.00
C VAL A 236 -1.03 -6.63 -5.07
N GLN A 237 -2.32 -6.32 -4.98
CA GLN A 237 -3.33 -6.74 -5.96
C GLN A 237 -3.14 -6.09 -7.34
N ASN A 238 -2.37 -5.00 -7.44
CA ASN A 238 -1.93 -4.39 -8.71
C ASN A 238 -0.50 -4.80 -9.09
N GLY A 239 0.09 -5.79 -8.41
CA GLY A 239 1.46 -6.24 -8.61
C GLY A 239 1.56 -7.72 -8.95
N ILE A 240 2.53 -8.07 -9.79
CA ILE A 240 2.90 -9.47 -10.07
C ILE A 240 4.42 -9.59 -9.92
N ALA A 241 4.87 -10.61 -9.19
CA ALA A 241 6.30 -10.93 -9.11
C ALA A 241 6.75 -11.63 -10.40
N LEU A 242 7.59 -10.99 -11.21
CA LEU A 242 8.07 -11.50 -12.50
C LEU A 242 9.60 -11.47 -12.56
N SER A 243 10.23 -12.49 -13.16
CA SER A 243 11.65 -12.39 -13.51
C SER A 243 11.87 -11.27 -14.53
N ALA A 244 13.07 -10.68 -14.60
CA ALA A 244 13.33 -9.48 -15.39
C ALA A 244 12.92 -9.62 -16.88
N THR A 245 13.21 -10.77 -17.48
CA THR A 245 12.81 -11.07 -18.86
C THR A 245 11.28 -11.14 -19.01
N VAL A 246 10.59 -11.76 -18.06
CA VAL A 246 9.13 -11.90 -18.12
C VAL A 246 8.45 -10.57 -17.83
N HIS A 247 8.98 -9.77 -16.89
CA HIS A 247 8.52 -8.42 -16.63
C HIS A 247 8.56 -7.58 -17.91
N TRP A 248 9.67 -7.63 -18.65
CA TRP A 248 9.80 -6.94 -19.93
C TRP A 248 8.77 -7.37 -20.97
N LEU A 249 8.44 -8.67 -21.04
CA LEU A 249 7.38 -9.20 -21.92
C LEU A 249 6.00 -8.69 -21.50
N PHE A 250 5.74 -8.64 -20.20
CA PHE A 250 4.48 -8.21 -19.63
C PHE A 250 4.23 -6.72 -19.89
N ASP A 251 5.20 -5.86 -19.59
CA ASP A 251 5.10 -4.40 -19.82
C ASP A 251 4.90 -4.02 -21.29
N ARG A 252 5.34 -4.87 -22.22
CA ARG A 252 5.15 -4.70 -23.68
C ARG A 252 3.90 -5.37 -24.21
N HIS A 253 3.09 -5.92 -23.33
CA HIS A 253 1.88 -6.65 -23.67
C HIS A 253 2.14 -7.80 -24.67
N LEU A 254 3.29 -8.47 -24.56
CA LEU A 254 3.60 -9.70 -25.29
C LEU A 254 3.08 -10.95 -24.56
N ILE A 255 2.79 -10.80 -23.28
CA ILE A 255 2.04 -11.75 -22.46
C ILE A 255 1.00 -10.99 -21.64
N SER A 256 -0.06 -11.67 -21.22
CA SER A 256 -1.09 -11.12 -20.32
C SER A 256 -1.74 -12.25 -19.52
N ILE A 257 -2.74 -11.95 -18.71
CA ILE A 257 -3.46 -12.93 -17.87
C ILE A 257 -4.97 -12.85 -18.15
N ASP A 258 -5.60 -13.99 -18.42
CA ASP A 258 -7.05 -14.12 -18.68
C ASP A 258 -7.92 -13.99 -17.40
N GLU A 259 -9.24 -14.01 -17.58
CA GLU A 259 -10.21 -13.96 -16.49
C GLU A 259 -10.14 -15.16 -15.54
N ASN A 260 -9.56 -16.28 -16.01
CA ASN A 260 -9.36 -17.52 -15.26
C ASN A 260 -7.95 -17.63 -14.67
N TYR A 261 -7.19 -16.53 -14.63
CA TYR A 261 -5.82 -16.46 -14.14
C TYR A 261 -4.82 -17.35 -14.91
N ARG A 262 -5.06 -17.56 -16.21
CA ARG A 262 -4.16 -18.28 -17.13
C ARG A 262 -3.32 -17.31 -17.94
N LEU A 263 -2.14 -17.78 -18.33
CA LEU A 263 -1.21 -17.00 -19.14
C LEU A 263 -1.68 -16.92 -20.60
N LEU A 264 -1.78 -15.70 -21.12
CA LEU A 264 -1.94 -15.40 -22.53
C LEU A 264 -0.58 -15.05 -23.12
N VAL A 265 -0.26 -15.58 -24.30
CA VAL A 265 1.05 -15.38 -24.95
C VAL A 265 0.89 -14.98 -26.41
N ALA A 266 1.59 -13.93 -26.81
CA ALA A 266 1.74 -13.53 -28.21
C ALA A 266 2.68 -14.51 -28.96
N HIS A 267 2.19 -15.72 -29.30
CA HIS A 267 3.03 -16.80 -29.83
C HIS A 267 3.85 -16.44 -31.08
N ASN A 268 3.38 -15.48 -31.89
CA ASN A 268 4.08 -14.98 -33.08
C ASN A 268 5.22 -14.00 -32.77
N ARG A 269 5.28 -13.46 -31.55
CA ARG A 269 6.26 -12.44 -31.11
C ARG A 269 7.14 -12.88 -29.95
N VAL A 270 6.77 -13.97 -29.27
CA VAL A 270 7.57 -14.56 -28.19
C VAL A 270 8.31 -15.81 -28.69
N PRO A 271 9.65 -15.80 -28.71
CA PRO A 271 10.48 -16.95 -29.07
C PRO A 271 10.07 -18.24 -28.37
N GLY A 272 10.18 -19.39 -29.05
CA GLY A 272 9.84 -20.70 -28.50
C GLY A 272 10.69 -21.08 -27.29
N GLU A 273 11.97 -20.73 -27.34
CA GLU A 273 12.96 -20.99 -26.31
C GLU A 273 12.61 -20.32 -24.99
N LEU A 274 12.07 -19.08 -25.03
CA LEU A 274 11.60 -18.38 -23.84
C LEU A 274 10.34 -19.02 -23.27
N ARG A 275 9.45 -19.54 -24.11
CA ARG A 275 8.23 -20.23 -23.67
C ARG A 275 8.53 -21.52 -22.92
N ASN A 276 9.66 -22.17 -23.21
CA ASN A 276 10.10 -23.37 -22.47
C ASN A 276 10.44 -23.07 -20.99
N LEU A 277 10.65 -21.80 -20.63
CA LEU A 277 10.86 -21.38 -19.23
C LEU A 277 9.54 -21.14 -18.48
N PHE A 278 8.41 -21.09 -19.17
CA PHE A 278 7.12 -20.86 -18.53
C PHE A 278 6.61 -22.14 -17.88
N ARG A 279 5.85 -21.98 -16.80
CA ARG A 279 5.20 -23.13 -16.14
C ARG A 279 4.24 -23.80 -17.13
N PRO A 280 4.16 -25.14 -17.14
CA PRO A 280 3.17 -25.86 -17.93
C PRO A 280 1.76 -25.41 -17.57
N GLU A 281 0.86 -25.33 -18.55
CA GLU A 281 -0.53 -24.91 -18.33
C GLU A 281 -1.24 -25.76 -17.26
N SER A 282 -0.90 -27.06 -17.16
CA SER A 282 -1.43 -27.97 -16.15
C SER A 282 -1.06 -27.63 -14.71
N GLN A 283 0.01 -26.87 -14.49
CA GLN A 283 0.42 -26.40 -13.16
C GLN A 283 -0.15 -25.02 -12.82
N GLY A 284 -0.63 -24.28 -13.81
CA GLY A 284 -1.02 -22.88 -13.67
C GLY A 284 0.15 -21.96 -13.30
N LEU A 285 -0.19 -20.71 -13.04
CA LEU A 285 0.76 -19.68 -12.59
C LEU A 285 1.00 -19.78 -11.08
N HIS A 286 2.16 -19.27 -10.64
CA HIS A 286 2.43 -19.09 -9.22
C HIS A 286 1.71 -17.85 -8.70
N TRP A 287 0.88 -18.03 -7.67
CA TRP A 287 0.06 -16.98 -7.08
C TRP A 287 0.29 -16.87 -5.57
N PRO A 288 -0.02 -15.71 -4.95
CA PRO A 288 -0.01 -15.57 -3.51
C PRO A 288 -0.89 -16.61 -2.84
N LYS A 289 -0.42 -17.17 -1.71
CA LYS A 289 -1.19 -18.14 -0.91
C LYS A 289 -2.43 -17.50 -0.27
N ASP A 290 -2.34 -16.21 0.05
CA ASP A 290 -3.45 -15.43 0.58
C ASP A 290 -4.30 -14.89 -0.57
N SER A 291 -5.53 -15.39 -0.68
CA SER A 291 -6.50 -14.95 -1.69
C SER A 291 -6.75 -13.43 -1.72
N ARG A 292 -6.54 -12.72 -0.60
CA ARG A 292 -6.70 -11.25 -0.52
C ARG A 292 -5.61 -10.49 -1.27
N LEU A 293 -4.47 -11.14 -1.52
CA LEU A 293 -3.32 -10.58 -2.22
C LEU A 293 -3.32 -10.94 -3.72
N MET A 294 -4.32 -11.67 -4.19
CA MET A 294 -4.46 -12.00 -5.60
C MET A 294 -4.59 -10.75 -6.46
N PRO A 295 -4.05 -10.77 -7.70
CA PRO A 295 -4.28 -9.72 -8.66
C PRO A 295 -5.76 -9.38 -8.82
N HIS A 296 -6.11 -8.10 -8.73
CA HIS A 296 -7.50 -7.69 -8.85
C HIS A 296 -7.97 -7.82 -10.32
N PRO A 297 -9.15 -8.42 -10.59
CA PRO A 297 -9.65 -8.63 -11.95
C PRO A 297 -9.70 -7.36 -12.80
N ALA A 298 -10.02 -6.21 -12.20
CA ALA A 298 -10.08 -4.93 -12.90
C ALA A 298 -8.72 -4.47 -13.43
N PHE A 299 -7.62 -4.73 -12.72
CA PHE A 299 -6.27 -4.39 -13.21
C PHE A 299 -5.87 -5.33 -14.34
N LEU A 300 -6.16 -6.63 -14.19
CA LEU A 300 -5.90 -7.62 -15.24
C LEU A 300 -6.68 -7.29 -16.52
N ALA A 301 -7.95 -6.88 -16.40
CA ALA A 301 -8.76 -6.44 -17.53
C ALA A 301 -8.13 -5.25 -18.26
N HIS A 302 -7.70 -4.23 -17.52
CA HIS A 302 -7.00 -3.07 -18.09
C HIS A 302 -5.74 -3.49 -18.87
N HIS A 303 -4.94 -4.40 -18.32
CA HIS A 303 -3.76 -4.92 -19.00
C HIS A 303 -4.11 -5.75 -20.25
N ARG A 304 -5.18 -6.55 -20.19
CA ARG A 304 -5.68 -7.33 -21.34
C ARG A 304 -6.18 -6.48 -22.49
N GLU A 305 -6.83 -5.36 -22.21
CA GLU A 305 -7.29 -4.44 -23.27
C GLU A 305 -6.11 -3.96 -24.14
N GLN A 306 -4.97 -3.66 -23.51
CA GLN A 306 -3.75 -3.28 -24.23
C GLN A 306 -3.13 -4.46 -24.99
N PHE A 307 -3.12 -5.65 -24.38
CA PHE A 307 -2.69 -6.88 -25.05
C PHE A 307 -3.52 -7.18 -26.31
N ALA A 308 -4.85 -7.04 -26.25
CA ALA A 308 -5.72 -7.27 -27.38
C ALA A 308 -5.47 -6.28 -28.53
N GLY A 309 -5.19 -5.01 -28.23
CA GLY A 309 -4.88 -4.00 -29.26
C GLY A 309 -3.51 -4.17 -29.94
N VAL A 310 -2.65 -5.00 -29.36
CA VAL A 310 -1.33 -5.32 -29.92
C VAL A 310 -1.45 -6.47 -30.95
N HIS A 311 -2.52 -7.26 -30.94
CA HIS A 311 -2.78 -8.44 -31.76
C HIS A 311 -3.76 -8.21 -32.92
#